data_AF-A0A0V0H378-F1
#
_entry.id   AF-A0A0V0H378-F1
#
_cell.length_a   1.000
_cell.length_b   1.000
_cell.length_c   1.000
_cell.angle_alpha   90.00
_cell.angle_beta   90.00
_cell.angle_gamma   90.00
#
_symmetry.space_group_name_H-M   'P 1'
#
loop_
_entity.id
_entity.type
_entity.pdbx_description
1 polymer ?
#
loop_
_entity_poly.entity_id
_entity_poly.type
_entity_poly.pdbx_seq_one_letter_code
_entity_poly.pdbx_strand_id
1 'polypeptide(L)' 'MRGNWITTEVSSPYGSSVWRSISDLWDLVLERSCCKVGNGRKVAFWKDRWCGQVSLSQRFPHLWNLCQIQL' A
#
# COMPACT_ATOMS: atom_id res chain seq x y z
N MET A 1 6.29 17.12 -8.37
CA MET A 1 5.48 17.59 -7.23
C MET A 1 5.57 16.51 -6.17
N ARG A 2 6.12 16.80 -4.97
CA ARG A 2 6.20 15.80 -3.90
C ARG A 2 4.79 15.39 -3.49
N GLY A 3 4.44 14.12 -3.62
CA GLY A 3 3.13 13.61 -3.20
C GLY A 3 2.98 13.66 -1.68
N ASN A 4 1.75 13.71 -1.17
CA ASN A 4 1.45 13.74 0.27
C ASN A 4 1.87 12.46 1.02
N TRP A 5 2.42 11.47 0.31
CA TRP A 5 2.86 10.17 0.84
C TRP A 5 4.38 10.06 0.97
N ILE A 6 5.13 11.13 0.66
CA ILE A 6 6.59 11.13 0.73
C ILE A 6 7.02 11.64 2.10
N THR A 7 7.89 10.90 2.78
CA THR A 7 8.54 11.37 4.00
C THR A 7 9.36 12.63 3.73
N THR A 8 9.36 13.58 4.66
CA THR A 8 10.20 14.79 4.56
C THR A 8 11.68 14.43 4.47
N GLU A 9 12.47 15.27 3.81
CA GLU A 9 13.92 15.07 3.72
C GLU A 9 14.53 14.90 5.11
N VAL A 10 15.21 13.77 5.30
CA VAL A 10 15.87 13.44 6.56
C VAL A 10 17.13 14.30 6.66
N SER A 11 17.04 15.42 7.37
CA SER A 11 18.14 16.37 7.59
C SER A 11 19.07 15.97 8.76
N SER A 12 18.78 14.87 9.46
CA SER A 12 19.57 14.45 10.64
C SER A 12 20.89 13.77 10.23
N PRO A 13 22.04 14.16 10.83
CA PRO A 13 23.34 13.51 10.57
C PRO A 13 23.45 12.10 11.17
N TYR A 14 22.63 11.76 12.16
CA TYR A 14 22.69 10.48 12.89
C TYR A 14 21.59 9.52 12.41
N GLY A 15 21.98 8.32 11.95
CA GLY A 15 21.07 7.22 11.63
C GLY A 15 20.66 7.05 10.16
N SER A 16 21.32 7.72 9.21
CA SER A 16 20.97 7.64 7.79
C SER A 16 21.55 6.40 7.09
N SER A 17 21.01 5.22 7.42
CA SER A 17 21.27 3.99 6.67
C SER A 17 20.00 3.58 5.91
N VAL A 18 20.12 3.34 4.61
CA VAL A 18 19.06 2.87 3.67
C VAL A 18 17.90 3.85 3.42
N TRP A 19 17.19 4.33 4.43
CA TRP A 19 15.99 5.16 4.25
C TRP A 19 16.27 6.50 3.58
N ARG A 20 17.44 7.10 3.82
CA ARG A 20 17.87 8.31 3.13
C ARG A 20 18.05 8.07 1.63
N SER A 21 18.75 7.02 1.25
CA SER A 21 18.95 6.66 -0.16
C SER A 21 17.64 6.32 -0.87
N ILE A 22 16.68 5.69 -0.19
CA ILE A 22 15.33 5.44 -0.72
C ILE A 22 14.57 6.76 -0.92
N SER A 23 14.66 7.68 0.04
CA SER A 23 14.06 9.02 -0.04
C SER A 23 14.61 9.82 -1.22
N ASP A 24 15.93 9.78 -1.43
CA ASP A 24 16.59 10.46 -2.54
C ASP A 24 16.21 9.85 -3.91
N LEU A 25 15.91 8.54 -3.94
CA LEU A 25 15.48 7.79 -5.13
C LEU A 25 13.96 7.67 -5.24
N TRP A 26 13.19 8.44 -4.47
CA TRP A 26 11.75 8.21 -4.34
C TRP A 26 10.99 8.33 -5.66
N ASP A 27 11.35 9.28 -6.51
CA ASP A 27 10.74 9.43 -7.84
C ASP A 27 10.97 8.18 -8.72
N LEU A 28 12.17 7.60 -8.66
CA LEU A 28 12.50 6.35 -9.35
C LEU A 28 11.74 5.16 -8.75
N VAL A 29 11.63 5.09 -7.43
CA VAL A 29 10.85 4.05 -6.74
C VAL A 29 9.38 4.14 -7.15
N LEU A 30 8.80 5.34 -7.21
CA LEU A 30 7.43 5.54 -7.67
C LEU A 30 7.24 5.14 -9.13
N GLU A 31 8.16 5.54 -10.01
CA GLU A 31 8.09 5.20 -11.44
C GLU A 31 8.17 3.68 -11.67
N ARG A 32 8.97 2.97 -10.85
CA ARG A 32 9.23 1.53 -11.02
C ARG A 32 8.36 0.62 -10.18
N SER A 33 7.55 1.17 -9.28
CA SER A 33 6.67 0.38 -8.41
C SER A 33 5.23 0.45 -8.89
N CYS A 34 4.55 -0.70 -8.92
CA CYS A 34 3.12 -0.75 -9.15
C CYS A 34 2.44 -1.71 -8.16
N CYS A 35 1.31 -1.30 -7.60
CA CYS A 35 0.49 -2.15 -6.76
C CYS A 35 -0.65 -2.71 -7.61
N LYS A 36 -0.58 -4.00 -7.98
CA LYS A 36 -1.66 -4.68 -8.70
C LYS A 36 -2.44 -5.57 -7.75
N VAL A 37 -3.68 -5.18 -7.44
CA VAL A 37 -4.63 -6.00 -6.69
C VAL A 37 -5.62 -6.62 -7.69
N GLY A 38 -5.89 -7.92 -7.53
CA GLY A 38 -6.78 -8.66 -8.43
C GLY A 38 -6.37 -8.54 -9.90
N ASN A 39 -7.32 -8.17 -10.76
CA ASN A 39 -7.10 -8.03 -12.20
C ASN A 39 -6.44 -6.69 -12.63
N GLY A 40 -6.24 -5.76 -11.70
CA GLY A 40 -5.64 -4.45 -11.96
C GLY A 40 -6.53 -3.42 -12.67
N ARG A 41 -7.82 -3.72 -12.92
CA ARG A 41 -8.78 -2.76 -13.50
C ARG A 41 -9.59 -2.05 -12.42
N LYS A 42 -10.08 -2.80 -11.44
CA LYS A 42 -10.81 -2.31 -10.27
C LYS A 42 -10.46 -3.19 -9.07
N VAL A 43 -10.51 -2.59 -7.89
CA VAL A 43 -10.23 -3.29 -6.63
C VAL A 43 -11.54 -3.68 -5.98
N ALA A 44 -11.78 -4.98 -5.83
CA ALA A 44 -12.85 -5.52 -5.02
C ALA A 44 -12.34 -5.71 -3.60
N PHE A 45 -12.44 -4.68 -2.76
CA PHE A 45 -11.78 -4.62 -1.45
C PHE A 45 -11.90 -5.90 -0.62
N TRP A 46 -13.08 -6.51 -0.57
CA TRP A 46 -13.27 -7.71 0.25
C TRP A 46 -12.98 -9.03 -0.47
N LYS A 47 -13.16 -9.06 -1.79
CA LYS A 47 -13.10 -10.29 -2.59
C LYS A 47 -11.72 -10.51 -3.21
N ASP A 48 -10.99 -9.45 -3.50
CA ASP A 48 -9.64 -9.56 -4.00
C ASP A 48 -8.69 -10.00 -2.88
N ARG A 49 -7.68 -10.74 -3.32
CA ARG A 49 -6.54 -11.11 -2.49
C ARG A 49 -5.56 -9.94 -2.48
N TRP A 50 -5.40 -9.34 -1.30
CA TRP A 50 -4.45 -8.26 -1.07
C TRP A 50 -3.08 -8.85 -0.75
N CYS A 51 -2.82 -9.07 0.55
CA CYS A 51 -1.60 -9.65 1.07
C CYS A 51 -1.91 -11.03 1.65
N GLY A 52 -1.09 -12.03 1.34
CA GLY A 52 -1.30 -13.41 1.76
C GLY A 52 -2.03 -14.25 0.72
N GLN A 53 -2.56 -15.42 1.12
CA GLN A 53 -3.11 -16.42 0.18
C GLN A 53 -4.63 -16.35 -0.02
N VAL A 54 -5.35 -15.68 0.87
CA VAL A 54 -6.83 -15.63 0.93
C VAL A 54 -7.34 -14.18 0.83
N SER A 55 -8.61 -14.00 0.49
CA SER A 55 -9.25 -12.67 0.46
C SER A 55 -9.51 -12.13 1.86
N LEU A 56 -9.77 -10.82 1.97
CA LEU A 56 -10.15 -10.21 3.26
C LEU A 56 -11.48 -10.75 3.78
N SER A 57 -12.43 -11.09 2.91
CA SER A 57 -13.70 -11.70 3.31
C SER A 57 -13.52 -13.07 3.98
N GLN A 58 -12.55 -13.86 3.52
CA GLN A 58 -12.21 -15.15 4.12
C GLN A 58 -11.43 -14.98 5.42
N ARG A 59 -10.55 -13.98 5.49
CA ARG A 59 -9.74 -13.72 6.69
C ARG A 59 -10.56 -13.09 7.82
N PHE A 60 -11.54 -12.25 7.48
CA PHE A 60 -12.35 -11.47 8.42
C PHE A 60 -13.85 -11.63 8.13
N PRO A 61 -14.42 -12.85 8.30
CA PRO A 61 -15.80 -13.14 7.89
C PRO A 61 -16.84 -12.31 8.66
N HIS A 62 -16.62 -12.03 9.94
CA HIS A 62 -17.54 -11.19 10.72
C HIS A 62 -17.60 -9.75 10.21
N LEU A 63 -16.44 -9.15 9.91
CA LEU A 63 -16.36 -7.78 9.41
C LEU A 63 -16.94 -7.68 7.99
N TRP A 64 -16.69 -8.68 7.17
CA TRP A 64 -17.31 -8.80 5.85
C TRP A 64 -18.84 -8.81 5.96
N ASN A 65 -19.41 -9.62 6.86
CA ASN A 65 -20.87 -9.67 7.05
C ASN A 65 -21.44 -8.31 7.47
N LEU A 66 -20.77 -7.59 8.39
CA LEU A 66 -21.18 -6.24 8.78
C LEU A 66 -21.17 -5.27 7.59
N CYS A 67 -20.12 -5.31 6.76
CA CYS A 67 -20.01 -4.47 5.58
C CYS A 67 -20.99 -4.84 4.45
N GLN A 68 -21.55 -6.05 4.43
CA GLN A 68 -22.58 -6.45 3.46
C GLN A 68 -24.01 -6.08 3.90
N ILE A 69 -24.23 -5.80 5.19
CA ILE A 69 -25.56 -5.47 5.72
C ILE A 69 -25.91 -3.97 5.52
N GLN A 70 -24.94 -3.12 5.18
CA GLN A 70 -25.12 -1.67 5.04
C GLN A 70 -25.21 -1.16 3.59
N LEU A 71 -25.38 -2.05 2.60
CA LEU A 71 -25.65 -1.72 1.18
C LEU A 71 -26.92 -2.43 0.72
#